data_AF-X1UFV0-F1
#
_entry.id   AF-X1UFV0-F1
#
_cell.length_a   1.000
_cell.length_b   1.000
_cell.length_c   1.000
_cell.angle_alpha   90.00
_cell.angle_beta   90.00
_cell.angle_gamma   90.00
#
_symmetry.space_group_name_H-M   'P 1'
#
loop_
_entity.id
_entity.type
_entity.pdbx_description
1 polymer ?
#
loop_
_entity_poly.entity_id
_entity_poly.type
_entity_poly.pdbx_seq_one_letter_code
_entity_poly.pdbx_strand_id
1 'polypeptide(L)'
;VDVTIDNISEHPQVICFINPKHEFYYKKVDWLKEQYENGLKTKLLYLKDEKRPVGFIEYIPGEHCWRSVKAKGYMFIHCLWTNGKKYQHQGHCFE
;
A
#
# COMPACT_ATOMS: atom_id res chain seq x y z
N VAL A 1 -1.11 -9.45 4.81
CA VAL A 1 -0.17 -9.91 3.77
C VAL A 1 0.81 -8.79 3.51
N ASP A 2 2.09 -9.07 3.62
CA ASP A 2 3.16 -8.10 3.35
C ASP A 2 3.54 -8.20 1.89
N VAL A 3 3.48 -7.06 1.20
CA VAL A 3 3.77 -7.00 -0.22
C VAL A 3 5.22 -6.61 -0.40
N THR A 4 5.89 -7.39 -1.23
CA THR A 4 7.30 -7.27 -1.60
C THR A 4 7.39 -7.21 -3.12
N ILE A 5 8.59 -6.94 -3.61
CA ILE A 5 8.85 -6.90 -5.05
C ILE A 5 8.56 -8.24 -5.75
N ASP A 6 8.73 -9.36 -5.02
CA ASP A 6 8.60 -10.71 -5.55
C ASP A 6 7.14 -11.13 -5.71
N ASN A 7 6.24 -10.61 -4.86
CA ASN A 7 4.82 -10.95 -4.86
C ASN A 7 3.90 -9.81 -5.34
N ILE A 8 4.45 -8.67 -5.76
CA ILE A 8 3.66 -7.50 -6.18
C ILE A 8 2.73 -7.81 -7.38
N SER A 9 3.14 -8.71 -8.26
CA SER A 9 2.37 -9.15 -9.43
C SER A 9 1.10 -9.92 -9.05
N GLU A 10 1.11 -10.62 -7.91
CA GLU A 10 -0.02 -11.35 -7.35
C GLU A 10 -1.01 -10.41 -6.63
N HIS A 11 -0.55 -9.21 -6.28
CA HIS A 11 -1.28 -8.24 -5.47
C HIS A 11 -1.43 -6.87 -6.16
N PRO A 12 -2.02 -6.78 -7.36
CA PRO A 12 -2.11 -5.53 -8.13
C PRO A 12 -2.89 -4.41 -7.41
N GLN A 13 -3.65 -4.73 -6.36
CA GLN A 13 -4.38 -3.75 -5.54
C GLN A 13 -3.45 -2.74 -4.87
N VAL A 14 -2.19 -3.11 -4.60
CA VAL A 14 -1.19 -2.22 -3.99
C VAL A 14 -0.74 -1.09 -4.90
N ILE A 15 -0.92 -1.22 -6.21
CA ILE A 15 -0.56 -0.22 -7.22
C ILE A 15 -1.75 0.74 -7.40
N CYS A 16 -2.39 1.13 -6.29
CA CYS A 16 -3.58 1.98 -6.25
C CYS A 16 -4.70 1.53 -7.22
N PHE A 17 -4.87 0.23 -7.43
CA PHE A 17 -5.85 -0.34 -8.36
C PHE A 17 -5.71 0.11 -9.83
N ILE A 18 -4.51 0.55 -10.26
CA ILE A 18 -4.25 0.84 -11.67
C ILE A 18 -4.43 -0.46 -12.48
N ASN A 19 -5.22 -0.37 -13.55
CA ASN A 19 -5.42 -1.47 -14.47
C ASN A 19 -4.06 -1.92 -15.05
N PRO A 20 -3.67 -3.21 -14.99
CA PRO A 20 -2.43 -3.70 -15.58
C PRO A 20 -2.23 -3.41 -17.08
N LYS A 21 -3.34 -3.20 -17.81
CA LYS A 21 -3.30 -2.81 -19.23
C LYS A 21 -3.02 -1.32 -19.45
N HIS A 22 -2.97 -0.52 -18.39
CA HIS A 22 -2.71 0.91 -18.47
C HIS A 22 -1.21 1.18 -18.66
N GLU A 23 -0.86 2.14 -19.51
CA GLU A 23 0.54 2.47 -19.83
C GLU A 23 1.42 2.86 -18.62
N PHE A 24 0.83 3.43 -17.56
CA PHE A 24 1.56 3.85 -16.36
C PHE A 24 1.71 2.74 -15.32
N TYR A 25 1.14 1.56 -15.55
CA TYR A 25 1.22 0.46 -14.60
C TYR A 25 2.68 0.08 -14.31
N TYR A 26 3.46 -0.21 -15.36
CA TYR A 26 4.87 -0.58 -15.20
C TYR A 26 5.73 0.55 -14.63
N LYS A 27 5.44 1.81 -15.02
CA LYS A 27 6.10 2.98 -14.44
C LYS A 27 5.89 3.08 -12.92
N LYS A 28 4.67 2.78 -12.45
CA LYS A 28 4.37 2.76 -11.01
C LYS A 28 4.99 1.56 -10.31
N VAL A 29 5.04 0.40 -10.96
CA VAL A 29 5.75 -0.78 -10.45
C VAL A 29 7.22 -0.45 -10.23
N ASP A 30 7.91 0.06 -11.25
CA ASP A 30 9.34 0.38 -11.16
C ASP A 30 9.62 1.43 -10.08
N TRP A 31 8.77 2.46 -9.98
CA TRP A 31 8.87 3.42 -8.88
C TRP A 31 8.68 2.77 -7.50
N LEU A 32 7.72 1.84 -7.34
CA LEU A 32 7.52 1.11 -6.08
C LEU A 32 8.74 0.26 -5.71
N LYS A 33 9.46 -0.29 -6.70
CA LYS A 33 10.71 -1.04 -6.44
C LYS A 33 11.73 -0.16 -5.72
N GLU A 34 11.98 1.03 -6.25
CA GLU A 34 12.90 2.01 -5.65
C GLU A 34 12.41 2.44 -4.26
N GLN A 35 11.10 2.62 -4.08
CA GLN A 35 10.59 3.02 -2.76
C GLN A 35 10.71 1.92 -1.72
N TYR A 36 10.53 0.64 -2.10
CA TYR A 36 10.75 -0.49 -1.19
C TYR A 36 12.19 -0.57 -0.72
N GLU A 37 13.16 -0.26 -1.57
CA GLU A 37 14.57 -0.13 -1.17
C GLU A 37 14.80 1.02 -0.17
N ASN A 38 14.02 2.11 -0.28
CA ASN A 38 14.02 3.23 0.66
C ASN A 38 13.20 2.98 1.94
N GLY A 39 12.71 1.75 2.14
CA GLY A 39 12.00 1.34 3.35
C GLY A 39 10.49 1.57 3.32
N LEU A 40 9.90 1.84 2.16
CA LEU A 40 8.44 1.78 1.99
C LEU A 40 7.96 0.37 2.32
N LYS A 41 6.89 0.30 3.10
CA LYS A 41 6.21 -0.95 3.46
C LYS A 41 4.77 -0.86 3.03
N THR A 42 4.30 -1.98 2.48
CA THR A 42 2.94 -2.12 2.00
C THR A 42 2.32 -3.37 2.56
N LYS A 43 1.12 -3.25 3.13
CA LYS A 43 0.37 -4.37 3.69
C LYS A 43 -1.06 -4.39 3.19
N LEU A 44 -1.55 -5.58 2.91
CA LEU A 44 -2.94 -5.88 2.57
C LEU A 44 -3.61 -6.63 3.71
N LEU A 45 -4.83 -6.20 4.05
CA LEU A 45 -5.69 -6.86 5.03
C LEU A 45 -6.67 -7.79 4.32
N TYR A 46 -6.64 -9.06 4.71
CA TYR A 46 -7.61 -10.07 4.30
C TYR A 46 -8.36 -10.53 5.55
N LEU A 47 -9.68 -10.37 5.55
CA LEU A 47 -10.53 -10.95 6.58
C LEU A 47 -10.83 -12.40 6.25
N LYS A 48 -11.22 -13.15 7.29
CA LYS A 48 -11.70 -14.52 7.13
C LYS A 48 -12.85 -14.54 6.10
N ASP A 49 -12.82 -15.52 5.21
CA ASP A 49 -13.81 -15.76 4.14
C ASP A 49 -13.81 -14.75 2.97
N GLU A 50 -12.94 -13.74 2.98
CA GLU A 50 -12.83 -12.76 1.89
C GLU A 50 -11.73 -13.13 0.89
N LYS A 51 -12.10 -13.21 -0.40
CA LYS A 51 -11.17 -13.54 -1.50
C LYS A 51 -10.35 -12.35 -1.99
N ARG A 52 -10.72 -11.14 -1.59
CA ARG A 52 -10.07 -9.89 -1.98
C ARG A 52 -9.66 -9.13 -0.72
N PRO A 53 -8.58 -8.32 -0.78
CA PRO A 53 -8.21 -7.51 0.36
C PRO A 53 -9.32 -6.51 0.68
N VAL A 54 -9.63 -6.41 1.96
CA VAL A 54 -10.65 -5.49 2.50
C VAL A 54 -10.05 -4.18 2.98
N GLY A 55 -8.72 -4.13 3.09
CA GLY A 55 -7.99 -2.96 3.51
C GLY A 55 -6.54 -2.98 3.04
N PHE A 56 -5.91 -1.82 3.12
CA PHE A 56 -4.55 -1.58 2.66
C PHE A 56 -3.91 -0.46 3.47
N ILE A 57 -2.61 -0.60 3.73
CA ILE A 57 -1.78 0.45 4.30
C ILE A 57 -0.43 0.53 3.59
N GLU A 58 0.03 1.75 3.37
CA GLU A 58 1.34 2.08 2.82
C GLU A 58 2.02 3.12 3.71
N TYR A 59 3.24 2.83 4.15
CA TYR A 59 3.98 3.67 5.09
C TYR A 59 5.50 3.53 4.94
N ILE A 60 6.25 4.57 5.29
CA ILE A 60 7.72 4.68 5.09
C ILE A 60 8.35 5.48 6.24
N PRO A 61 9.65 5.34 6.55
CA PRO A 61 10.33 6.30 7.43
C PRO A 61 10.17 7.73 6.90
N GLY A 62 9.86 8.67 7.79
CA GLY A 62 9.50 10.03 7.42
C GLY A 62 10.65 10.82 6.80
N GLU A 63 11.90 10.39 6.96
CA GLU A 63 13.07 10.93 6.25
C GLU A 63 13.02 10.64 4.74
N HIS A 64 12.36 9.56 4.34
CA HIS A 64 12.27 9.10 2.95
C HIS A 64 10.91 9.40 2.31
N CYS A 65 9.98 10.04 3.04
CA CYS A 65 8.67 10.35 2.48
C CYS A 65 8.78 11.37 1.32
N TRP A 66 8.09 11.12 0.21
CA TRP A 66 8.13 12.00 -0.97
C TRP A 66 7.24 13.24 -0.85
N ARG A 67 6.59 13.44 0.31
CA ARG A 67 5.76 14.62 0.58
C ARG A 67 6.63 15.70 1.20
N SER A 68 6.34 16.97 0.90
CA SER A 68 7.09 18.13 1.41
C SER A 68 6.77 18.40 2.89
N VAL A 69 7.14 17.48 3.78
CA VAL A 69 6.94 17.55 5.22
C VAL A 69 8.25 17.22 5.95
N LYS A 70 8.47 17.83 7.11
CA LYS A 70 9.61 17.50 7.98
C LYS A 70 9.17 16.45 8.98
N ALA A 71 9.41 15.17 8.66
CA ALA A 71 8.96 14.03 9.46
C ALA A 71 10.11 13.11 9.91
N LYS A 72 11.33 13.65 10.03
CA LYS A 72 12.48 12.89 10.55
C LYS A 72 12.20 12.35 11.96
N GLY A 73 12.47 11.06 12.18
CA GLY A 73 12.22 10.33 13.42
C GLY A 73 10.80 9.77 13.53
N TYR A 74 9.93 9.99 12.54
CA TYR A 74 8.55 9.51 12.52
C TYR A 74 8.34 8.49 11.42
N MET A 75 7.27 7.70 11.54
CA MET A 75 6.72 6.94 10.42
C MET A 75 5.70 7.79 9.68
N PHE A 76 5.78 7.80 8.35
CA PHE A 76 4.85 8.51 7.49
C PHE A 76 3.90 7.52 6.80
N ILE A 77 2.60 7.65 7.03
CA ILE A 77 1.58 6.87 6.33
C ILE A 77 1.17 7.62 5.07
N HIS A 78 1.45 7.04 3.91
CA HIS A 78 1.08 7.61 2.62
C HIS A 78 -0.37 7.32 2.26
N CYS A 79 -0.85 6.12 2.60
CA CYS A 79 -2.21 5.71 2.29
C CYS A 79 -2.72 4.71 3.33
N LEU A 80 -3.97 4.89 3.71
CA LEU A 80 -4.77 3.95 4.49
C LEU A 80 -6.13 3.85 3.82
N TRP A 81 -6.58 2.64 3.52
CA TRP A 81 -7.81 2.45 2.76
C TRP A 81 -8.56 1.19 3.18
N THR A 82 -9.90 1.22 3.09
CA THR A 82 -10.79 0.07 3.28
C THR A 82 -11.83 -0.04 2.16
N ASN A 83 -12.20 -1.27 1.81
CA ASN A 83 -12.99 -1.58 0.63
C ASN A 83 -14.50 -1.59 0.86
N GLY A 84 -15.16 -0.47 0.63
CA GLY A 84 -16.63 -0.40 0.59
C GLY A 84 -17.27 -0.24 1.97
N LYS A 85 -18.55 0.15 1.95
CA LYS A 85 -19.28 0.61 3.15
C LYS A 85 -19.37 -0.44 4.27
N LYS A 86 -19.40 -1.73 3.90
CA LYS A 86 -19.58 -2.82 4.86
C LYS A 86 -18.39 -3.06 5.80
N TYR A 87 -17.22 -2.48 5.55
CA TYR A 87 -16.05 -2.58 6.43
C TYR A 87 -15.68 -1.24 7.10
N GLN A 88 -16.36 -0.16 6.72
CA GLN A 88 -16.16 1.14 7.35
C GLN A 88 -16.70 1.11 8.79
N HIS A 89 -16.13 1.96 9.65
CA HIS A 89 -16.53 2.12 11.06
C HIS A 89 -16.40 0.87 11.95
N GLN A 90 -15.62 -0.12 11.53
CA GLN A 90 -15.41 -1.36 12.29
C GLN A 90 -13.98 -1.50 12.85
N GLY A 91 -13.11 -0.52 12.62
CA GLY A 91 -11.75 -0.55 13.17
C GLY A 91 -10.76 -1.47 12.43
N HIS A 92 -11.19 -2.22 11.40
CA HIS A 92 -10.36 -3.16 10.64
C HIS A 92 -8.99 -2.64 10.20
N CYS A 93 -8.87 -1.34 9.87
CA CYS A 93 -7.61 -0.72 9.44
C CYS A 93 -6.67 -0.30 10.59
N PHE A 94 -7.05 -0.53 11.85
CA PHE A 94 -6.30 -0.20 13.05
C PHE A 94 -5.96 -1.44 13.90
N GLU A 95 -6.39 -2.64 13.48
CA GLU A 95 -6.00 -3.93 14.05
C GLU A 95 -4.73 -4.47 13.39
#